data_AF-A0A0E0HCS9-F1
#
_entry.id   AF-A0A0E0HCS9-F1
#
_cell.length_a   1.000
_cell.length_b   1.000
_cell.length_c   1.000
_cell.angle_alpha   90.00
_cell.angle_beta   90.00
_cell.angle_gamma   90.00
#
_symmetry.space_group_name_H-M   'P 1'
#
loop_
_entity.id
_entity.type
_entity.pdbx_description
1 polymer ?
#
loop_
_entity_poly.entity_id
_entity_poly.type
_entity_poly.pdbx_seq_one_letter_code
_entity_poly.pdbx_strand_id
1 'polypeptide(L)'
;MASGSGEGKGRRHQDNIPSVVLLELWGHVADDDHRPDATTATSTTSTSLPISVTLCAATPPSFSHLSVDCPGLVDLDPNPSDKFVAPTVISTDADLVLLRVPVDRFARFDHCFSDYFVYKVHSHSESAKLHRLPSPRGRGFADDNIAILSCGNDDDDSYAVAALQPLHHVHFRLHLCRSTPDGKPGSWTSHQLTVEEPLRGTVCPVPDSALRRIFHATTKVITLGGAKGTVGWVDLWRGILLCDVLDEIESPKLRDLPLPLPSTGNWPLFFNRCPYYCRDIVVN
;
A
#
# COMPACT_ATOMS: atom_id res chain seq x y z
N MET A 1 -37.77 -19.16 -47.93
CA MET A 1 -37.76 -20.42 -47.15
C MET A 1 -36.38 -21.04 -47.38
N ALA A 2 -35.51 -21.35 -46.43
CA ALA A 2 -35.42 -21.28 -44.97
C ALA A 2 -33.89 -21.19 -44.68
N SER A 3 -33.37 -20.17 -43.99
CA SER A 3 -33.04 -20.10 -42.55
C SER A 3 -32.08 -21.17 -41.99
N GLY A 4 -30.99 -20.71 -41.36
CA GLY A 4 -30.06 -21.46 -40.49
C GLY A 4 -28.63 -20.90 -40.63
N SER A 5 -28.15 -19.84 -39.97
CA SER A 5 -28.00 -19.51 -38.54
C SER A 5 -27.21 -20.55 -37.73
N GLY A 6 -26.07 -20.14 -37.15
CA GLY A 6 -25.29 -20.96 -36.22
C GLY A 6 -23.83 -20.54 -36.13
N GLU A 7 -23.56 -19.32 -35.65
CA GLU A 7 -22.75 -19.08 -34.44
C GLU A 7 -21.25 -18.95 -34.69
N GLY A 8 -20.86 -17.75 -35.12
CA GLY A 8 -19.53 -17.23 -34.81
C GLY A 8 -19.44 -17.09 -33.29
N LYS A 9 -18.64 -17.96 -32.67
CA LYS A 9 -18.30 -17.91 -31.26
C LYS A 9 -17.62 -16.56 -30.99
N GLY A 10 -18.41 -15.60 -30.50
CA GLY A 10 -17.91 -14.30 -30.08
C GLY A 10 -16.78 -14.51 -29.08
N ARG A 11 -15.57 -14.10 -29.46
CA ARG A 11 -14.51 -13.81 -28.51
C ARG A 11 -15.11 -12.78 -27.56
N ARG A 12 -15.47 -13.20 -26.36
CA ARG A 12 -15.88 -12.30 -25.29
C ARG A 12 -14.74 -11.29 -25.13
N HIS A 13 -15.10 -10.01 -25.15
CA HIS A 13 -14.22 -8.92 -24.80
C HIS A 13 -13.60 -9.22 -23.44
N GLN A 14 -12.36 -9.69 -23.47
CA GLN A 14 -11.48 -9.62 -22.31
C GLN A 14 -11.04 -8.17 -22.32
N ASP A 15 -11.66 -7.35 -21.48
CA ASP A 15 -11.30 -5.95 -21.37
C ASP A 15 -9.80 -5.90 -21.06
N ASN A 16 -9.03 -5.42 -22.03
CA ASN A 16 -7.57 -5.40 -22.01
C ASN A 16 -7.12 -4.38 -20.96
N ILE A 17 -6.98 -4.82 -19.70
CA ILE A 17 -6.32 -4.03 -18.67
C ILE A 17 -4.88 -3.80 -19.15
N PRO A 18 -4.41 -2.54 -19.25
CA PRO A 18 -3.03 -2.27 -19.62
C PRO A 18 -2.06 -2.97 -18.67
N SER A 19 -0.93 -3.45 -19.19
CA SER A 19 0.11 -4.09 -18.37
C SER A 19 0.72 -3.14 -17.33
N VAL A 20 0.57 -1.82 -17.53
CA VAL A 20 0.98 -0.76 -16.61
C VAL A 20 -0.10 0.31 -16.59
N VAL A 21 -0.45 0.77 -15.39
CA VAL A 21 -1.44 1.82 -15.16
C VAL A 21 -0.87 2.92 -14.27
N LEU A 22 -1.36 4.15 -14.42
CA LEU A 22 -1.17 5.22 -13.44
C LEU A 22 -2.36 5.20 -12.50
N LEU A 23 -2.16 4.79 -11.25
CA LEU A 23 -3.25 4.64 -10.29
C LEU A 23 -3.44 5.90 -9.44
N GLU A 24 -4.67 6.41 -9.37
CA GLU A 24 -5.04 7.45 -8.41
C GLU A 24 -5.00 6.91 -6.97
N LEU A 25 -4.44 7.70 -6.05
CA LEU A 25 -4.28 7.27 -4.66
C LEU A 25 -5.57 7.30 -3.85
N TRP A 26 -6.57 8.07 -4.28
CA TRP A 26 -7.89 8.10 -3.66
C TRP A 26 -8.84 7.21 -4.43
N GLY A 27 -9.50 6.30 -3.73
CA GLY A 27 -10.62 5.54 -4.27
C GLY A 27 -11.86 6.42 -4.31
N HIS A 28 -12.69 6.19 -5.32
CA HIS A 28 -13.96 6.88 -5.49
C HIS A 28 -15.08 6.01 -4.95
N VAL A 29 -16.09 6.64 -4.34
CA VAL A 29 -17.33 5.93 -4.00
C VAL A 29 -18.02 5.56 -5.31
N ALA A 30 -18.42 4.30 -5.45
CA ALA A 30 -19.07 3.82 -6.66
C ALA A 30 -20.37 4.59 -6.93
N ASP A 31 -20.65 4.85 -8.21
CA ASP A 31 -21.95 5.35 -8.65
C ASP A 31 -22.95 4.19 -8.73
N ASP A 32 -24.24 4.49 -8.58
CA ASP A 32 -25.33 3.49 -8.51
C ASP A 32 -25.46 2.64 -9.79
N ASP A 33 -24.87 3.08 -10.92
CA ASP A 33 -24.92 2.38 -12.21
C ASP A 33 -23.71 1.48 -12.48
N HIS A 34 -22.78 1.32 -11.52
CA HIS A 34 -21.58 0.50 -11.72
C HIS A 34 -21.91 -1.00 -11.78
N ARG A 35 -21.60 -1.64 -12.92
CA ARG A 35 -21.82 -3.08 -13.12
C ARG A 35 -20.56 -3.88 -12.81
N PRO A 36 -20.66 -5.01 -12.07
CA PRO A 36 -19.51 -5.85 -11.80
C PRO A 36 -18.86 -6.40 -13.07
N ASP A 37 -17.52 -6.39 -13.10
CA ASP A 37 -16.70 -6.97 -14.15
C ASP A 37 -15.66 -7.96 -13.57
N ALA A 38 -14.71 -8.41 -14.39
CA ALA A 38 -13.68 -9.37 -13.97
C ALA A 38 -12.73 -8.83 -12.89
N THR A 39 -12.61 -7.50 -12.77
CA THR A 39 -11.80 -6.84 -11.74
C THR A 39 -12.60 -6.56 -10.47
N THR A 40 -13.93 -6.73 -10.48
CA THR A 40 -14.74 -6.54 -9.28
C THR A 40 -14.50 -7.66 -8.28
N ALA A 41 -14.10 -7.30 -7.07
CA ALA A 41 -13.95 -8.20 -5.94
C ALA A 41 -14.78 -7.75 -4.75
N THR A 42 -15.31 -8.71 -3.97
CA THR A 42 -16.18 -8.43 -2.83
C THR A 42 -15.60 -8.95 -1.51
N SER A 43 -15.99 -8.32 -0.41
CA SER A 43 -15.59 -8.71 0.95
C SER A 43 -16.60 -8.17 1.98
N THR A 44 -16.20 -8.16 3.25
CA THR A 44 -17.01 -7.62 4.34
C THR A 44 -16.15 -6.81 5.31
N THR A 45 -16.64 -5.62 5.69
CA THR A 45 -15.99 -4.75 6.68
C THR A 45 -16.09 -5.33 8.10
N SER A 46 -15.28 -4.80 9.02
CA SER A 46 -15.31 -5.16 10.44
C SER A 46 -16.64 -4.83 11.12
N THR A 47 -17.42 -3.92 10.54
CA THR A 47 -18.80 -3.60 10.93
C THR A 47 -19.85 -4.50 10.28
N SER A 48 -19.44 -5.55 9.58
CA SER A 48 -20.30 -6.52 8.88
C SER A 48 -21.06 -5.94 7.68
N LEU A 49 -20.60 -4.81 7.13
CA LEU A 49 -21.16 -4.25 5.90
C LEU A 49 -20.49 -4.88 4.67
N PRO A 50 -21.23 -5.14 3.59
CA PRO A 50 -20.64 -5.58 2.34
C PRO A 50 -19.77 -4.47 1.75
N ILE A 51 -18.71 -4.88 1.06
CA ILE A 51 -17.86 -3.98 0.29
C ILE A 51 -17.52 -4.64 -1.05
N SER A 52 -17.53 -3.85 -2.13
CA SER A 52 -16.96 -4.24 -3.41
C SER A 52 -15.96 -3.21 -3.91
N VAL A 53 -14.92 -3.69 -4.60
CA VAL A 53 -13.85 -2.87 -5.17
C VAL A 53 -13.66 -3.29 -6.62
N THR A 54 -13.61 -2.32 -7.53
CA THR A 54 -13.37 -2.54 -8.96
C THR A 54 -12.25 -1.63 -9.47
N LEU A 55 -11.37 -2.15 -10.33
CA LEU A 55 -10.35 -1.35 -10.99
C LEU A 55 -10.91 -0.77 -12.29
N CYS A 56 -11.13 0.53 -12.30
CA CYS A 56 -11.47 1.27 -13.51
C CYS A 56 -10.17 1.61 -14.25
N ALA A 57 -9.71 0.70 -15.08
CA ALA A 57 -8.44 0.83 -15.80
C ALA A 57 -8.53 1.85 -16.95
N ALA A 58 -7.52 2.71 -17.06
CA ALA A 58 -7.32 3.63 -18.16
C ALA A 58 -5.89 3.49 -18.73
N THR A 59 -5.73 3.75 -20.02
CA THR A 59 -4.41 3.77 -20.66
C THR A 59 -3.65 5.02 -20.24
N PRO A 60 -2.40 4.91 -19.73
CA PRO A 60 -1.55 6.07 -19.46
C PRO A 60 -1.44 7.00 -20.69
N PRO A 61 -1.42 8.34 -20.52
CA PRO A 61 -1.22 9.07 -19.26
C PRO A 61 -2.48 9.31 -18.42
N SER A 62 -3.65 8.79 -18.84
CA SER A 62 -4.86 8.88 -18.04
C SER A 62 -4.74 8.07 -16.75
N PHE A 63 -5.37 8.55 -15.68
CA PHE A 63 -5.38 7.85 -14.40
C PHE A 63 -6.42 6.73 -14.40
N SER A 64 -5.98 5.52 -14.06
CA SER A 64 -6.83 4.47 -13.53
C SER A 64 -7.23 4.82 -12.09
N HIS A 65 -8.36 4.33 -11.64
CA HIS A 65 -8.82 4.54 -10.26
C HIS A 65 -9.52 3.30 -9.71
N LEU A 66 -9.65 3.24 -8.39
CA LEU A 66 -10.46 2.23 -7.72
C LEU A 66 -11.84 2.79 -7.43
N SER A 67 -12.87 2.10 -7.90
CA SER A 67 -14.26 2.32 -7.50
C SER A 67 -14.57 1.42 -6.30
N VAL A 68 -15.06 2.00 -5.21
CA VAL A 68 -15.34 1.32 -3.94
C VAL A 68 -16.80 1.52 -3.59
N ASP A 69 -17.57 0.45 -3.63
CA ASP A 69 -18.94 0.43 -3.13
C ASP A 69 -18.95 -0.14 -1.71
N CYS A 70 -19.35 0.67 -0.74
CA CYS A 70 -19.53 0.28 0.65
C CYS A 70 -20.62 1.18 1.25
N PRO A 71 -21.80 0.63 1.62
CA PRO A 71 -22.92 1.45 2.11
C PRO A 71 -22.56 2.36 3.27
N GLY A 72 -21.66 1.89 4.15
CA GLY A 72 -21.21 2.66 5.30
C GLY A 72 -20.47 3.93 4.95
N LEU A 73 -19.77 4.01 3.80
CA LEU A 73 -19.00 5.20 3.41
C LEU A 73 -19.90 6.42 3.14
N VAL A 74 -21.07 6.20 2.54
CA VAL A 74 -22.04 7.27 2.24
C VAL A 74 -22.54 7.94 3.53
N ASP A 75 -22.62 7.17 4.62
CA ASP A 75 -23.07 7.66 5.92
C ASP A 75 -21.96 8.37 6.73
N LEU A 76 -20.69 8.24 6.36
CA LEU A 76 -19.56 8.82 7.13
C LEU A 76 -19.38 10.32 6.90
N ASP A 77 -19.66 10.81 5.69
CA ASP A 77 -19.66 12.25 5.40
C ASP A 77 -20.61 12.57 4.21
N PRO A 78 -21.58 13.48 4.38
CA PRO A 78 -22.44 13.93 3.29
C PRO A 78 -21.69 14.75 2.22
N ASN A 79 -20.42 15.14 2.46
CA ASN A 79 -19.58 15.79 1.47
C ASN A 79 -18.72 14.76 0.70
N PRO A 80 -19.06 14.42 -0.55
CA PRO A 80 -18.30 13.46 -1.36
C PRO A 80 -16.88 13.94 -1.71
N SER A 81 -16.56 15.21 -1.47
CA SER A 81 -15.22 15.77 -1.68
C SER A 81 -14.29 15.67 -0.46
N ASP A 82 -14.76 15.16 0.68
CA ASP A 82 -13.92 15.02 1.87
C ASP A 82 -12.94 13.84 1.75
N LYS A 83 -11.71 14.17 1.33
CA LYS A 83 -10.63 13.20 1.17
C LYS A 83 -10.16 12.55 2.48
N PHE A 84 -10.53 13.09 3.65
CA PHE A 84 -10.14 12.51 4.94
C PHE A 84 -10.94 11.26 5.31
N VAL A 85 -12.05 11.00 4.62
CA VAL A 85 -12.88 9.80 4.78
C VAL A 85 -13.02 8.99 3.49
N ALA A 86 -12.20 9.28 2.48
CA ALA A 86 -12.16 8.52 1.24
C ALA A 86 -11.34 7.23 1.40
N PRO A 87 -11.69 6.14 0.68
CA PRO A 87 -10.79 5.02 0.50
C PRO A 87 -9.44 5.47 -0.05
N THR A 88 -8.34 4.87 0.41
CA THR A 88 -6.99 5.33 0.07
C THR A 88 -6.07 4.16 -0.25
N VAL A 89 -5.39 4.23 -1.39
CA VAL A 89 -4.31 3.32 -1.77
C VAL A 89 -3.10 3.64 -0.91
N ILE A 90 -2.62 2.65 -0.16
CA ILE A 90 -1.52 2.79 0.79
C ILE A 90 -0.20 2.38 0.15
N SER A 91 -0.18 1.23 -0.52
CA SER A 91 0.96 0.72 -1.27
C SER A 91 0.50 -0.28 -2.31
N THR A 92 1.36 -0.52 -3.29
CA THR A 92 1.11 -1.42 -4.43
C THR A 92 2.36 -2.24 -4.72
N ASP A 93 2.17 -3.46 -5.19
CA ASP A 93 3.25 -4.30 -5.73
C ASP A 93 2.66 -5.30 -6.72
N ALA A 94 3.26 -5.45 -7.90
CA ALA A 94 2.71 -6.24 -9.01
C ALA A 94 1.21 -5.93 -9.26
N ASP A 95 0.33 -6.93 -9.10
CA ASP A 95 -1.12 -6.82 -9.25
C ASP A 95 -1.87 -6.64 -7.91
N LEU A 96 -1.14 -6.37 -6.83
CA LEU A 96 -1.67 -6.17 -5.48
C LEU A 96 -1.78 -4.68 -5.15
N VAL A 97 -2.90 -4.34 -4.51
CA VAL A 97 -3.16 -3.03 -3.94
C VAL A 97 -3.56 -3.18 -2.48
N LEU A 98 -2.83 -2.49 -1.59
CA LEU A 98 -3.25 -2.32 -0.20
C LEU A 98 -4.16 -1.09 -0.10
N LEU A 99 -5.43 -1.33 0.19
CA LEU A 99 -6.47 -0.30 0.27
C LEU A 99 -6.90 -0.11 1.73
N ARG A 100 -6.89 1.14 2.20
CA ARG A 100 -7.53 1.53 3.47
C ARG A 100 -8.94 2.02 3.19
N VAL A 101 -9.92 1.55 3.97
CA VAL A 101 -11.32 1.97 3.88
C VAL A 101 -11.82 2.42 5.26
N PRO A 102 -12.20 3.70 5.42
CA PRO A 102 -12.84 4.19 6.63
C PRO A 102 -14.12 3.43 6.97
N VAL A 103 -14.31 3.07 8.23
CA VAL A 103 -15.54 2.38 8.72
C VAL A 103 -16.26 3.16 9.82
N ASP A 104 -15.69 4.27 10.27
CA ASP A 104 -16.27 5.18 11.26
C ASP A 104 -15.82 6.62 10.95
N ARG A 105 -16.66 7.60 11.26
CA ARG A 105 -16.44 9.03 10.98
C ARG A 105 -15.19 9.61 11.66
N PHE A 106 -14.71 8.97 12.72
CA PHE A 106 -13.46 9.34 13.40
C PHE A 106 -12.20 8.92 12.63
N ALA A 107 -12.33 8.20 11.51
CA ALA A 107 -11.22 7.87 10.60
C ALA A 107 -10.48 9.09 10.06
N ARG A 108 -11.16 10.25 9.99
CA ARG A 108 -10.54 11.53 9.65
C ARG A 108 -9.45 12.00 10.63
N PHE A 109 -9.46 11.48 11.85
CA PHE A 109 -8.51 11.85 12.91
C PHE A 109 -7.48 10.75 13.17
N ASP A 110 -7.88 9.49 13.04
CA ASP A 110 -7.01 8.35 13.29
C ASP A 110 -7.41 7.16 12.42
N HIS A 111 -6.44 6.57 11.72
CA HIS A 111 -6.66 5.44 10.83
C HIS A 111 -7.02 4.15 11.58
N CYS A 112 -6.90 4.14 12.91
CA CYS A 112 -7.42 3.05 13.73
C CYS A 112 -8.92 2.81 13.46
N PHE A 113 -9.67 3.82 13.02
CA PHE A 113 -11.08 3.72 12.62
C PHE A 113 -11.30 3.26 11.17
N SER A 114 -10.29 2.66 10.54
CA SER A 114 -10.36 2.10 9.19
C SER A 114 -10.09 0.60 9.17
N ASP A 115 -10.64 -0.06 8.16
CA ASP A 115 -10.22 -1.40 7.74
C ASP A 115 -9.15 -1.29 6.66
N TYR A 116 -8.33 -2.33 6.55
CA TYR A 116 -7.33 -2.47 5.49
C TYR A 116 -7.65 -3.73 4.70
N PHE A 117 -7.54 -3.64 3.38
CA PHE A 117 -7.85 -4.71 2.45
C PHE A 117 -6.67 -4.92 1.50
N VAL A 118 -6.38 -6.18 1.23
CA VAL A 118 -5.55 -6.59 0.10
C VAL A 118 -6.48 -6.86 -1.06
N TYR A 119 -6.36 -6.05 -2.09
CA TYR A 119 -7.06 -6.20 -3.36
C TYR A 119 -6.08 -6.76 -4.39
N LYS A 120 -6.36 -7.96 -4.90
CA LYS A 120 -5.58 -8.59 -5.97
C LYS A 120 -6.38 -8.50 -7.27
N VAL A 121 -5.87 -7.73 -8.23
CA VAL A 121 -6.56 -7.46 -9.49
C VAL A 121 -6.60 -8.71 -10.37
N HIS A 122 -5.50 -9.45 -10.46
CA HIS A 122 -5.36 -10.62 -11.32
C HIS A 122 -5.03 -11.87 -10.49
N SER A 123 -6.04 -12.49 -9.89
CA SER A 123 -5.82 -13.80 -9.27
C SER A 123 -5.75 -14.90 -10.32
N HIS A 124 -4.96 -15.95 -10.02
CA HIS A 124 -4.92 -17.19 -10.79
C HIS A 124 -6.32 -17.82 -10.97
N SER A 125 -7.29 -17.52 -10.10
CA SER A 125 -8.69 -17.98 -10.20
C SER A 125 -9.51 -17.28 -11.30
N GLU A 126 -8.89 -16.45 -12.14
CA GLU A 126 -9.53 -15.63 -13.20
C GLU A 126 -10.51 -14.54 -12.69
N SER A 127 -10.60 -14.33 -11.37
CA SER A 127 -11.42 -13.28 -10.75
C SER A 127 -10.62 -12.52 -9.70
N ALA A 128 -10.76 -11.19 -9.66
CA ALA A 128 -10.15 -10.38 -8.62
C ALA A 128 -10.55 -10.83 -7.21
N LYS A 129 -9.66 -10.64 -6.23
CA LYS A 129 -9.86 -11.03 -4.83
C LYS A 129 -9.73 -9.83 -3.90
N LEU A 130 -10.57 -9.80 -2.86
CA LEU A 130 -10.55 -8.76 -1.83
C LEU A 130 -10.55 -9.40 -0.44
N HIS A 131 -9.47 -9.19 0.30
CA HIS A 131 -9.29 -9.76 1.62
C HIS A 131 -9.04 -8.71 2.68
N ARG A 132 -9.89 -8.68 3.71
CA ARG A 132 -9.70 -7.80 4.86
C ARG A 132 -8.55 -8.30 5.75
N LEU A 133 -7.57 -7.45 6.00
CA LEU A 133 -6.49 -7.72 6.95
C LEU A 133 -7.02 -7.75 8.39
N PRO A 134 -6.37 -8.51 9.31
CA PRO A 134 -6.63 -8.35 10.72
C PRO A 134 -6.29 -6.92 11.16
N SER A 135 -7.07 -6.36 12.08
CA SER A 135 -6.94 -4.96 12.47
C SER A 135 -5.51 -4.62 12.93
N PRO A 136 -4.88 -3.57 12.35
CA PRO A 136 -3.58 -3.09 12.81
C PRO A 136 -3.68 -2.18 14.05
N ARG A 137 -4.88 -2.02 14.64
CA ARG A 137 -5.12 -1.19 15.84
C ARG A 137 -4.11 -1.48 16.95
N GLY A 138 -3.59 -0.40 17.55
CA GLY A 138 -2.66 -0.47 18.68
C GLY A 138 -1.20 -0.80 18.30
N ARG A 139 -0.88 -0.98 17.01
CA ARG A 139 0.49 -1.31 16.56
C ARG A 139 1.40 -0.10 16.35
N GLY A 140 0.86 1.12 16.39
CA GLY A 140 1.63 2.36 16.49
C GLY A 140 2.46 2.72 15.26
N PHE A 141 2.03 2.32 14.05
CA PHE A 141 2.57 2.77 12.78
C PHE A 141 1.49 3.46 11.94
N ALA A 142 1.89 4.35 11.03
CA ALA A 142 0.99 5.05 10.11
C ALA A 142 1.07 4.42 8.70
N ASP A 143 0.16 4.84 7.81
CA ASP A 143 0.01 4.29 6.45
C ASP A 143 1.29 4.34 5.62
N ASP A 144 2.04 5.45 5.72
CA ASP A 144 3.33 5.66 5.08
C ASP A 144 4.40 4.63 5.47
N ASN A 145 4.18 3.85 6.52
CA ASN A 145 5.07 2.79 6.97
C ASN A 145 4.69 1.40 6.42
N ILE A 146 3.60 1.25 5.66
CA ILE A 146 3.05 -0.05 5.28
C ILE A 146 3.35 -0.36 3.81
N ALA A 147 4.10 -1.43 3.57
CA ALA A 147 4.34 -2.00 2.26
C ALA A 147 3.52 -3.29 2.07
N ILE A 148 3.01 -3.48 0.86
CA ILE A 148 2.57 -4.78 0.36
C ILE A 148 3.62 -5.31 -0.62
N LEU A 149 3.79 -6.62 -0.61
CA LEU A 149 4.70 -7.31 -1.50
C LEU A 149 4.06 -8.63 -1.97
N SER A 150 4.18 -8.90 -3.26
CA SER A 150 3.92 -10.21 -3.84
C SER A 150 5.00 -11.18 -3.37
N CYS A 151 4.56 -12.36 -2.94
CA CYS A 151 5.42 -13.45 -2.50
C CYS A 151 5.32 -14.59 -3.53
N GLY A 152 6.43 -15.26 -3.81
CA GLY A 152 6.43 -16.42 -4.69
C GLY A 152 6.78 -16.11 -6.16
N ASN A 153 6.75 -17.15 -6.98
CA ASN A 153 6.87 -17.01 -8.43
C ASN A 153 5.53 -16.50 -8.99
N ASP A 154 5.51 -16.09 -10.26
CA ASP A 154 4.34 -15.53 -10.97
C ASP A 154 3.03 -16.35 -10.84
N ASP A 155 3.09 -17.61 -10.41
CA ASP A 155 1.96 -18.52 -10.25
C ASP A 155 1.34 -18.56 -8.84
N ASP A 156 1.91 -17.91 -7.82
CA ASP A 156 1.39 -17.96 -6.44
C ASP A 156 0.51 -16.74 -6.09
N ASP A 157 -0.58 -16.99 -5.36
CA ASP A 157 -1.45 -15.94 -4.80
C ASP A 157 -0.91 -15.39 -3.47
N SER A 158 0.33 -15.74 -3.11
CA SER A 158 0.90 -15.35 -1.84
C SER A 158 1.39 -13.91 -1.82
N TYR A 159 1.27 -13.28 -0.66
CA TYR A 159 1.71 -11.93 -0.42
C TYR A 159 2.11 -11.76 1.04
N ALA A 160 2.78 -10.65 1.31
CA ALA A 160 2.98 -10.18 2.67
C ALA A 160 2.69 -8.69 2.77
N VAL A 161 2.27 -8.28 3.96
CA VAL A 161 2.12 -6.87 4.34
C VAL A 161 3.09 -6.61 5.48
N ALA A 162 4.02 -5.69 5.25
CA ALA A 162 5.10 -5.35 6.16
C ALA A 162 4.94 -3.90 6.61
N ALA A 163 4.94 -3.66 7.93
CA ALA A 163 4.92 -2.32 8.49
C ALA A 163 6.09 -2.09 9.45
N LEU A 164 6.80 -0.97 9.32
CA LEU A 164 7.91 -0.62 10.19
C LEU A 164 7.49 0.44 11.21
N GLN A 165 7.40 0.03 12.47
CA GLN A 165 7.12 0.94 13.58
C GLN A 165 8.44 1.51 14.12
N PRO A 166 8.64 2.84 14.10
CA PRO A 166 9.76 3.46 14.81
C PRO A 166 9.59 3.29 16.32
N LEU A 167 10.68 2.89 17.00
CA LEU A 167 10.76 2.90 18.46
C LEU A 167 11.68 4.04 18.90
N HIS A 168 12.75 3.74 19.64
CA HIS A 168 13.71 4.71 20.14
C HIS A 168 15.04 4.59 19.39
N HIS A 169 15.62 5.73 19.01
CA HIS A 169 16.89 5.80 18.29
C HIS A 169 16.91 4.90 17.04
N VAL A 170 17.79 3.91 17.00
CA VAL A 170 18.01 2.98 15.88
C VAL A 170 17.19 1.69 15.99
N HIS A 171 16.25 1.63 16.94
CA HIS A 171 15.41 0.46 17.17
C HIS A 171 14.04 0.63 16.54
N PHE A 172 13.53 -0.46 15.97
CA PHE A 172 12.27 -0.54 15.25
C PHE A 172 11.55 -1.82 15.61
N ARG A 173 10.27 -1.89 15.27
CA ARG A 173 9.50 -3.13 15.28
C ARG A 173 8.92 -3.35 13.89
N LEU A 174 9.31 -4.46 13.25
CA LEU A 174 8.69 -4.94 12.03
C LEU A 174 7.43 -5.70 12.39
N HIS A 175 6.30 -5.31 11.83
CA HIS A 175 5.04 -6.07 11.87
C HIS A 175 4.84 -6.73 10.51
N LEU A 176 4.53 -8.03 10.50
CA LEU A 176 4.38 -8.81 9.28
C LEU A 176 3.10 -9.64 9.30
N CYS A 177 2.28 -9.49 8.27
CA CYS A 177 1.12 -10.34 8.00
C CYS A 177 1.37 -11.05 6.66
N ARG A 178 1.54 -12.38 6.69
CA ARG A 178 1.71 -13.20 5.49
C ARG A 178 0.37 -13.82 5.11
N SER A 179 0.14 -14.01 3.82
CA SER A 179 -1.00 -14.80 3.35
C SER A 179 -0.86 -16.27 3.78
N THR A 180 -2.00 -16.93 3.97
CA THR A 180 -2.08 -18.38 4.10
C THR A 180 -1.96 -19.04 2.72
N PRO A 181 -1.81 -20.38 2.64
CA PRO A 181 -1.82 -21.10 1.37
C PRO A 181 -3.09 -20.88 0.52
N ASP A 182 -4.20 -20.44 1.14
CA ASP A 182 -5.45 -20.12 0.44
C ASP A 182 -5.50 -18.65 -0.06
N GLY A 183 -4.40 -17.90 0.03
CA GLY A 183 -4.31 -16.48 -0.35
C GLY A 183 -4.98 -15.52 0.66
N LYS A 184 -5.46 -16.01 1.81
CA LYS A 184 -6.12 -15.18 2.82
C LYS A 184 -5.10 -14.56 3.79
N PRO A 185 -5.38 -13.41 4.40
CA PRO A 185 -4.52 -12.81 5.40
C PRO A 185 -4.32 -13.74 6.61
N GLY A 186 -3.07 -14.00 6.97
CA GLY A 186 -2.72 -14.63 8.23
C GLY A 186 -2.73 -13.66 9.41
N SER A 187 -2.20 -14.09 10.55
CA SER A 187 -2.05 -13.25 11.73
C SER A 187 -0.82 -12.33 11.63
N TRP A 188 -0.91 -11.16 12.26
CA TRP A 188 0.25 -10.29 12.44
C TRP A 188 1.27 -10.92 13.40
N THR A 189 2.53 -10.92 12.98
CA THR A 189 3.71 -11.23 13.80
C THR A 189 4.57 -9.98 13.96
N SER A 190 5.44 -9.95 14.98
CA SER A 190 6.28 -8.78 15.24
C SER A 190 7.69 -9.17 15.64
N HIS A 191 8.68 -8.45 15.09
CA HIS A 191 10.10 -8.65 15.36
C HIS A 191 10.75 -7.31 15.70
N GLN A 192 11.56 -7.27 16.76
CA GLN A 192 12.36 -6.08 17.06
C GLN A 192 13.62 -6.08 16.21
N LEU A 193 13.87 -4.95 15.56
CA LEU A 193 14.99 -4.75 14.66
C LEU A 193 15.87 -3.60 15.15
N THR A 194 17.15 -3.69 14.86
CA THR A 194 18.12 -2.60 15.05
C THR A 194 18.79 -2.31 13.72
N VAL A 195 19.06 -1.05 13.45
CA VAL A 195 19.80 -0.62 12.26
C VAL A 195 21.26 -1.03 12.39
N GLU A 196 21.72 -1.85 11.45
CA GLU A 196 23.14 -2.17 11.28
C GLU A 196 23.85 -0.93 10.76
N GLU A 197 24.95 -0.54 11.44
CA GLU A 197 25.81 0.57 11.05
C GLU A 197 25.01 1.84 10.65
N PRO A 198 24.51 2.64 11.60
CA PRO A 198 23.65 3.79 11.32
C PRO A 198 24.41 4.97 10.67
N LEU A 199 24.83 4.81 9.42
CA LEU A 199 25.69 5.72 8.66
C LEU A 199 25.08 7.11 8.46
N ARG A 200 23.74 7.22 8.39
CA ARG A 200 23.05 8.50 8.13
C ARG A 200 23.29 9.55 9.20
N GLY A 201 23.70 9.15 10.40
CA GLY A 201 24.12 10.08 11.47
C GLY A 201 25.31 10.95 11.05
N THR A 202 26.22 10.40 10.26
CA THR A 202 27.44 11.09 9.80
C THR A 202 27.23 11.78 8.46
N VAL A 203 26.50 11.16 7.53
CA VAL A 203 26.28 11.69 6.17
C VAL A 203 25.26 12.84 6.16
N CYS A 204 24.19 12.71 6.95
CA CYS A 204 23.06 13.63 6.98
C CYS A 204 22.57 13.80 8.44
N PRO A 205 23.36 14.49 9.28
CA PRO A 205 23.03 14.66 10.70
C PRO A 205 21.74 15.47 10.86
N VAL A 206 20.97 15.13 11.90
CA VAL A 206 19.81 15.92 12.29
C VAL A 206 20.29 17.20 12.97
N PRO A 207 19.93 18.41 12.48
CA PRO A 207 20.33 19.65 13.13
C PRO A 207 19.78 19.74 14.56
N ASP A 208 20.52 20.36 15.47
CA ASP A 208 20.05 20.57 16.86
C ASP A 208 18.79 21.45 16.93
N SER A 209 18.55 22.28 15.91
CA SER A 209 17.34 23.09 15.78
C SER A 209 16.11 22.32 15.31
N ALA A 210 16.24 21.04 14.91
CA ALA A 210 15.14 20.26 14.37
C ALA A 210 14.09 19.96 15.45
N LEU A 211 12.82 20.23 15.14
CA LEU A 211 11.69 19.99 16.04
C LEU A 211 11.54 18.51 16.45
N ARG A 212 11.94 17.59 15.57
CA ARG A 212 11.91 16.14 15.83
C ARG A 212 13.30 15.55 15.62
N ARG A 213 13.93 15.14 16.73
CA ARG A 213 15.22 14.45 16.73
C ARG A 213 15.04 12.94 16.60
N ILE A 214 14.30 12.51 15.58
CA ILE A 214 14.04 11.10 15.28
C ILE A 214 15.06 10.56 14.30
N PHE A 215 15.42 9.29 14.45
CA PHE A 215 16.40 8.66 13.58
C PHE A 215 15.87 8.48 12.15
N HIS A 216 14.59 8.12 12.03
CA HIS A 216 13.92 7.87 10.76
C HIS A 216 12.49 8.38 10.82
N ALA A 217 12.09 9.11 9.79
CA ALA A 217 10.70 9.43 9.51
C ALA A 217 10.34 8.84 8.15
N THR A 218 9.61 7.73 8.13
CA THR A 218 9.14 7.18 6.87
C THR A 218 8.25 8.23 6.20
N THR A 219 8.48 8.42 4.91
CA THR A 219 7.69 9.32 4.06
C THR A 219 6.93 8.52 3.02
N LYS A 220 7.58 7.51 2.43
CA LYS A 220 7.00 6.52 1.53
C LYS A 220 7.71 5.18 1.70
N VAL A 221 7.09 4.12 1.21
CA VAL A 221 7.71 2.81 1.06
C VAL A 221 8.00 2.52 -0.41
N ILE A 222 9.03 1.72 -0.66
CA ILE A 222 9.33 1.15 -1.98
C ILE A 222 9.53 -0.36 -1.82
N THR A 223 8.93 -1.14 -2.71
CA THR A 223 9.16 -2.57 -2.80
C THR A 223 10.27 -2.80 -3.82
N LEU A 224 11.38 -3.40 -3.39
CA LEU A 224 12.48 -3.79 -4.28
C LEU A 224 12.33 -5.24 -4.77
N GLY A 225 11.53 -6.04 -4.05
CA GLY A 225 11.23 -7.42 -4.41
C GLY A 225 12.44 -8.36 -4.29
N GLY A 226 12.54 -9.30 -5.22
CA GLY A 226 13.55 -10.35 -5.21
C GLY A 226 13.23 -11.51 -4.25
N ALA A 227 14.06 -12.55 -4.26
CA ALA A 227 13.79 -13.80 -3.55
C ALA A 227 13.63 -13.64 -2.01
N LYS A 228 14.18 -12.57 -1.44
CA LYS A 228 14.06 -12.25 0.00
C LYS A 228 12.98 -11.21 0.31
N GLY A 229 12.25 -10.72 -0.69
CA GLY A 229 11.23 -9.69 -0.54
C GLY A 229 11.77 -8.42 0.10
N THR A 230 12.72 -7.75 -0.52
CA THR A 230 13.34 -6.55 0.07
C THR A 230 12.37 -5.36 0.02
N VAL A 231 12.17 -4.72 1.17
CA VAL A 231 11.38 -3.48 1.32
C VAL A 231 12.28 -2.34 1.77
N GLY A 232 12.06 -1.15 1.21
CA GLY A 232 12.70 0.09 1.61
C GLY A 232 11.73 1.07 2.25
N TRP A 233 11.96 1.43 3.51
CA TRP A 233 11.28 2.56 4.16
C TRP A 233 12.09 3.82 3.92
N VAL A 234 11.52 4.77 3.18
CA VAL A 234 12.22 5.95 2.71
C VAL A 234 11.97 7.11 3.67
N ASP A 235 13.03 7.62 4.26
CA ASP A 235 13.09 8.97 4.82
C ASP A 235 13.73 9.85 3.75
N LEU A 236 12.90 10.62 3.02
CA LEU A 236 13.37 11.46 1.92
C LEU A 236 14.42 12.49 2.37
N TRP A 237 14.51 12.85 3.65
CA TRP A 237 15.56 13.74 4.13
C TRP A 237 16.88 13.01 4.36
N ARG A 238 16.84 11.80 4.90
CA ARG A 238 18.04 11.17 5.46
C ARG A 238 18.53 9.91 4.77
N GLY A 239 17.65 9.06 4.26
CA GLY A 239 18.06 7.70 3.89
C GLY A 239 16.92 6.70 3.81
N ILE A 240 17.23 5.56 3.20
CA ILE A 240 16.34 4.41 3.09
C ILE A 240 16.76 3.36 4.12
N LEU A 241 15.82 2.80 4.86
CA LEU A 241 16.06 1.59 5.66
C LEU A 241 15.61 0.38 4.84
N LEU A 242 16.54 -0.52 4.53
CA LEU A 242 16.25 -1.73 3.74
C LEU A 242 16.11 -2.94 4.65
N CYS A 243 15.08 -3.75 4.46
CA CYS A 243 14.89 -5.02 5.15
C CYS A 243 14.47 -6.12 4.18
N ASP A 244 15.08 -7.29 4.33
CA ASP A 244 14.67 -8.52 3.65
C ASP A 244 13.57 -9.18 4.49
N VAL A 245 12.30 -8.92 4.19
CA VAL A 245 11.18 -9.28 5.10
C VAL A 245 10.69 -10.73 4.93
N LEU A 246 11.11 -11.38 3.85
CA LEU A 246 10.80 -12.78 3.55
C LEU A 246 12.00 -13.71 3.73
N ASP A 247 13.14 -13.22 4.23
CA ASP A 247 14.26 -14.10 4.55
C ASP A 247 13.90 -14.99 5.74
N GLU A 248 13.79 -16.30 5.52
CA GLU A 248 13.49 -17.29 6.55
C GLU A 248 14.76 -17.90 7.15
N ILE A 249 15.91 -17.67 6.53
CA ILE A 249 17.19 -18.25 6.96
C ILE A 249 17.83 -17.34 8.02
N GLU A 250 17.81 -16.03 7.79
CA GLU A 250 18.37 -15.04 8.71
C GLU A 250 17.26 -14.28 9.44
N SER A 251 17.53 -13.88 10.69
CA SER A 251 16.66 -12.91 11.36
C SER A 251 16.66 -11.59 10.58
N PRO A 252 15.50 -10.97 10.30
CA PRO A 252 15.44 -9.73 9.53
C PRO A 252 16.31 -8.65 10.18
N LYS A 253 16.98 -7.86 9.34
CA LYS A 253 17.85 -6.76 9.78
C LYS A 253 17.58 -5.49 8.98
N LEU A 254 17.88 -4.34 9.56
CA LEU A 254 17.75 -3.05 8.89
C LEU A 254 19.12 -2.56 8.43
N ARG A 255 19.29 -2.43 7.11
CA ARG A 255 20.49 -1.84 6.51
C ARG A 255 20.25 -0.36 6.25
N ASP A 256 21.17 0.48 6.68
CA ASP A 256 21.08 1.92 6.45
C ASP A 256 21.67 2.31 5.08
N LEU A 257 20.82 2.85 4.20
CA LEU A 257 21.26 3.45 2.94
C LEU A 257 21.09 4.98 3.03
N PRO A 258 22.13 5.74 3.41
CA PRO A 258 22.04 7.18 3.55
C PRO A 258 21.81 7.86 2.18
N LEU A 259 20.95 8.87 2.16
CA LEU A 259 20.81 9.76 1.01
C LEU A 259 21.81 10.92 1.12
N PRO A 260 22.26 11.48 -0.02
CA PRO A 260 23.06 12.69 0.02
C PRO A 260 22.29 13.84 0.67
N LEU A 261 23.02 14.83 1.19
CA LEU A 261 22.42 16.08 1.66
C LEU A 261 21.57 16.73 0.56
N PRO A 262 20.49 17.45 0.92
CA PRO A 262 19.77 18.26 -0.05
C PRO A 262 20.73 19.25 -0.72
N SER A 263 20.43 19.61 -1.97
CA SER A 263 21.11 20.71 -2.65
C SER A 263 21.09 21.98 -1.80
N THR A 264 22.12 22.80 -1.90
CA THR A 264 22.30 24.01 -1.07
C THR A 264 21.09 24.95 -1.09
N GLY A 265 20.44 25.11 -2.24
CA GLY A 265 19.21 25.91 -2.36
C GLY A 265 18.01 25.40 -1.54
N ASN A 266 18.02 24.11 -1.17
CA ASN A 266 16.97 23.47 -0.38
C ASN A 266 17.31 23.35 1.11
N TRP A 267 18.49 23.83 1.55
CA TRP A 267 18.86 23.81 2.97
C TRP A 267 17.86 24.50 3.90
N PRO A 268 17.21 25.62 3.53
CA PRO A 268 16.16 26.20 4.38
C PRO A 268 14.96 25.27 4.60
N LEU A 269 14.70 24.34 3.67
CA LEU A 269 13.59 23.38 3.72
C LEU A 269 13.94 22.13 4.52
N PHE A 270 15.23 21.78 4.59
CA PHE A 270 15.74 20.59 5.28
C PHE A 270 15.22 20.54 6.73
N PHE A 271 14.50 19.46 7.06
CA PHE A 271 13.82 19.25 8.35
C PHE A 271 12.77 20.29 8.79
N ASN A 272 12.55 21.36 8.02
CA ASN A 272 11.62 22.44 8.36
C ASN A 272 10.35 22.42 7.50
N ARG A 273 10.33 21.63 6.44
CA ARG A 273 9.21 21.50 5.49
C ARG A 273 9.02 20.06 5.02
N CYS A 274 7.92 19.85 4.31
CA CYS A 274 7.59 18.58 3.69
C CYS A 274 8.64 18.22 2.62
N PRO A 275 9.28 17.03 2.66
CA PRO A 275 10.36 16.68 1.73
C PRO A 275 9.89 16.56 0.27
N TYR A 276 8.62 16.21 0.08
CA TYR A 276 8.00 16.03 -1.24
C TYR A 276 8.09 17.25 -2.18
N TYR A 277 8.32 18.46 -1.65
CA TYR A 277 8.53 19.65 -2.48
C TYR A 277 9.86 19.67 -3.22
N CYS A 278 10.82 18.84 -2.84
CA CYS A 278 12.19 18.92 -3.36
C CYS A 278 12.90 17.58 -3.53
N ARG A 279 12.31 16.47 -3.08
CA ARG A 279 12.91 15.14 -3.15
C ARG A 279 11.85 14.09 -3.43
N ASP A 280 12.21 13.12 -4.27
CA ASP A 280 11.45 11.90 -4.49
C ASP A 280 12.41 10.73 -4.78
N ILE A 281 11.90 9.51 -4.64
CA ILE A 281 12.59 8.26 -4.99
C ILE A 281 11.61 7.37 -5.74
N VAL A 282 12.06 6.83 -6.87
CA VAL A 282 11.32 5.89 -7.70
C VAL A 282 12.23 4.68 -7.96
N VAL A 283 11.62 3.50 -8.00
CA VAL A 283 12.26 2.25 -8.41
C VAL A 283 11.69 1.91 -9.78
N ASN A 284 12.58 1.58 -10.73
CA ASN A 284 12.22 1.22 -12.11
C ASN A 284 12.44 -0.26 -12.34
#